data_AF-K2JQP0-F1
#
_entry.id   AF-K2JQP0-F1
#
_cell.length_a   1.000
_cell.length_b   1.000
_cell.length_c   1.000
_cell.angle_alpha   90.00
_cell.angle_beta   90.00
_cell.angle_gamma   90.00
#
_symmetry.space_group_name_H-M   'P 1'
#
loop_
_entity.id
_entity.type
_entity.pdbx_description
1 polymer ?
#
loop_
_entity_poly.entity_id
_entity_poly.type
_entity_poly.pdbx_seq_one_letter_code
_entity_poly.pdbx_strand_id
1 'polypeptide(L)'
;MTFDLRRTFWIFRSGLARIAVFGLASLFFAATSAFSAPSCRLESWLNTLNDSANTYIKSLGTADELQAARIFRTEMDRYERDKLLKQINAADLGANEQALFDFITSRHHLLDLQRDNWGEMAKRYGTDPRFSSQSQSLSHFLSATECDPDAPDFLEADGKQKSTFLRRVREGIKEIVDVVASEDHASSAPTALTFDPENFDEFRPAVAPPSVAAPVTLSPSGNAAFALGIFTFISAITSWAWMRYGIVQRRATRYPCTLPVVIFDGILPVFGEVLDLSQIGAKLETTLELRDRQKIKLTIGPVVCKARVMWRSNYFIGVKFDKLLTEAEMKYLLEEFAQKISSERAKTQALGQNFIPPAYDAAALKQALLSSDWGEDALDDTPSPDPDLAA
;
A
#
# COMPACT_ATOMS: atom_id res chain seq x y z
N MET A 1 -52.32 -9.98 -30.18
CA MET A 1 -53.10 -9.08 -31.05
C MET A 1 -52.15 -8.02 -31.58
N THR A 2 -51.94 -8.06 -32.88
CA THR A 2 -51.01 -7.23 -33.67
C THR A 2 -51.58 -5.83 -33.87
N PHE A 3 -50.79 -4.79 -33.61
CA PHE A 3 -51.07 -3.43 -34.06
C PHE A 3 -50.04 -3.03 -35.13
N ASP A 4 -50.56 -2.92 -36.34
CA ASP A 4 -49.92 -2.48 -37.57
C ASP A 4 -50.57 -1.13 -37.93
N LEU A 5 -49.79 -0.08 -38.18
CA LEU A 5 -50.27 1.18 -38.76
C LEU A 5 -49.13 2.01 -39.39
N ARG A 6 -48.86 1.66 -40.64
CA ARG A 6 -48.77 2.53 -41.85
C ARG A 6 -48.51 4.05 -41.76
N ARG A 7 -47.74 4.49 -42.78
CA ARG A 7 -47.69 5.78 -43.54
C ARG A 7 -46.79 6.88 -42.92
N THR A 8 -45.92 7.58 -43.66
CA THR A 8 -45.90 8.10 -45.06
C THR A 8 -44.44 8.44 -45.45
N PHE A 9 -43.88 7.93 -46.55
CA PHE A 9 -43.70 8.59 -47.87
C PHE A 9 -43.20 10.05 -47.86
N TRP A 10 -41.91 10.25 -48.20
CA TRP A 10 -41.46 11.34 -49.08
C TRP A 10 -40.40 10.81 -50.06
N ILE A 11 -40.61 11.19 -51.32
CA ILE A 11 -39.88 10.77 -52.52
C ILE A 11 -38.83 11.83 -52.82
N PHE A 12 -37.59 11.41 -53.09
CA PHE A 12 -36.65 12.16 -53.93
C PHE A 12 -36.07 11.21 -55.00
N ARG A 13 -36.67 11.28 -56.19
CA ARG A 13 -36.01 11.06 -57.50
C ARG A 13 -34.98 12.20 -57.64
N SER A 14 -33.82 12.08 -58.27
CA SER A 14 -33.45 11.39 -59.50
C SER A 14 -31.95 11.58 -59.76
N GLY A 15 -31.29 10.60 -60.37
CA GLY A 15 -29.92 10.77 -60.89
C GLY A 15 -29.33 9.47 -61.42
N LEU A 16 -29.80 9.03 -62.59
CA LEU A 16 -29.22 7.93 -63.37
C LEU A 16 -27.91 8.37 -64.03
N ALA A 17 -26.82 7.66 -63.79
CA ALA A 17 -25.74 7.51 -64.75
C ALA A 17 -25.25 6.06 -64.72
N ARG A 18 -25.36 5.40 -65.88
CA ARG A 18 -24.91 4.02 -66.11
C ARG A 18 -23.48 4.04 -66.67
N ILE A 19 -22.83 2.87 -66.55
CA ILE A 19 -21.72 2.33 -67.35
C ILE A 19 -20.30 2.62 -66.82
N ALA A 20 -19.69 1.60 -66.21
CA ALA A 20 -18.51 0.91 -66.76
C ALA A 20 -18.16 -0.32 -65.91
N VAL A 21 -18.38 -1.51 -66.49
CA VAL A 21 -17.78 -2.78 -66.08
C VAL A 21 -16.42 -2.84 -66.75
N PHE A 22 -15.32 -3.00 -66.01
CA PHE A 22 -14.10 -3.70 -66.42
C PHE A 22 -13.10 -3.74 -65.25
N GLY A 23 -12.44 -4.88 -65.03
CA GLY A 23 -11.07 -4.87 -64.51
C GLY A 23 -10.80 -5.49 -63.13
N LEU A 24 -11.21 -6.73 -62.94
CA LEU A 24 -10.40 -7.82 -62.36
C LEU A 24 -8.98 -7.45 -61.85
N ALA A 25 -8.85 -7.19 -60.55
CA ALA A 25 -7.65 -7.46 -59.74
C ALA A 25 -8.04 -7.39 -58.25
N SER A 26 -8.93 -8.29 -57.82
CA SER A 26 -9.09 -8.60 -56.40
C SER A 26 -7.79 -9.27 -55.93
N LEU A 27 -6.81 -8.45 -55.54
CA LEU A 27 -5.81 -8.86 -54.57
C LEU A 27 -6.60 -9.22 -53.31
N PHE A 28 -6.82 -10.53 -53.14
CA PHE A 28 -7.02 -11.13 -51.83
C PHE A 28 -5.79 -10.77 -50.99
N PHE A 29 -5.80 -9.57 -50.41
CA PHE A 29 -5.24 -9.44 -49.08
C PHE A 29 -6.10 -10.35 -48.23
N ALA A 30 -5.59 -11.56 -47.98
CA ALA A 30 -5.94 -12.28 -46.78
C ALA A 30 -5.60 -11.33 -45.63
N ALA A 31 -6.56 -10.50 -45.23
CA ALA A 31 -6.57 -9.94 -43.91
C ALA A 31 -6.64 -11.17 -43.00
N THR A 32 -5.47 -11.65 -42.58
CA THR A 32 -5.37 -12.50 -41.41
C THR A 32 -6.15 -11.76 -40.34
N SER A 33 -7.31 -12.30 -39.97
CA SER A 33 -8.05 -11.83 -38.82
C SER A 33 -7.06 -11.77 -37.68
N ALA A 34 -6.70 -10.56 -37.26
CA ALA A 34 -5.91 -10.35 -36.06
C ALA A 34 -6.77 -10.89 -34.93
N PHE A 35 -6.48 -12.11 -34.51
CA PHE A 35 -7.10 -12.68 -33.32
C PHE A 35 -6.53 -11.90 -32.15
N SER A 36 -7.40 -11.27 -31.37
CA SER A 36 -7.07 -10.61 -30.11
C SER A 36 -6.64 -11.67 -29.10
N ALA A 37 -5.38 -12.06 -29.14
CA ALA A 37 -4.84 -13.16 -28.35
C ALA A 37 -3.53 -12.74 -27.68
N PRO A 38 -3.31 -13.10 -26.40
CA PRO A 38 -2.01 -12.88 -25.78
C PRO A 38 -0.96 -13.76 -26.45
N SER A 39 0.26 -13.24 -26.59
CA SER A 39 1.40 -14.09 -26.99
C SER A 39 1.58 -15.23 -25.99
N CYS A 40 1.97 -16.43 -26.45
CA CYS A 40 2.18 -17.59 -25.56
C CYS A 40 3.19 -17.32 -24.42
N ARG A 41 4.14 -16.40 -24.64
CA ARG A 41 5.09 -15.98 -23.60
C ARG A 41 4.44 -15.12 -22.52
N LEU A 42 3.59 -14.17 -22.91
CA LEU A 42 2.82 -13.35 -21.99
C LEU A 42 1.89 -14.22 -21.14
N GLU A 43 1.19 -15.17 -21.76
CA GLU A 43 0.36 -16.15 -21.05
C GLU A 43 1.18 -16.93 -20.01
N SER A 44 2.31 -17.52 -20.42
CA SER A 44 3.17 -18.30 -19.52
C SER A 44 3.65 -17.47 -18.32
N TRP A 45 4.04 -16.22 -18.55
CA TRP A 45 4.42 -15.32 -17.48
C TRP A 45 3.24 -14.97 -16.57
N LEU A 46 2.05 -14.68 -17.11
CA LEU A 46 0.86 -14.38 -16.32
C LEU A 46 0.46 -15.56 -15.42
N ASN A 47 0.54 -16.80 -15.92
CA ASN A 47 0.30 -18.00 -15.13
C ASN A 47 1.34 -18.15 -14.02
N THR A 48 2.63 -18.01 -14.34
CA THR A 48 3.74 -18.11 -13.37
C THR A 48 3.64 -17.01 -12.29
N LEU A 49 3.26 -15.80 -12.70
CA LEU A 49 3.05 -14.67 -11.80
C LEU A 49 1.88 -14.93 -10.86
N ASN A 50 0.76 -15.45 -11.38
CA ASN A 50 -0.39 -15.81 -10.55
C ASN A 50 -0.02 -16.89 -9.53
N ASP A 51 0.68 -17.94 -9.94
CA ASP A 51 1.07 -19.05 -9.09
C ASP A 51 2.07 -18.62 -8.01
N SER A 52 3.07 -17.81 -8.36
CA SER A 52 4.04 -17.28 -7.40
C SER A 52 3.39 -16.32 -6.39
N ALA A 53 2.45 -15.46 -6.83
CA ALA A 53 1.69 -14.59 -5.94
C ALA A 53 0.82 -15.39 -4.95
N ASN A 54 0.08 -16.40 -5.43
CA ASN A 54 -0.75 -17.25 -4.59
C ASN A 54 0.10 -18.11 -3.63
N THR A 55 1.27 -18.57 -4.08
CA THR A 55 2.23 -19.29 -3.23
C THR A 55 2.76 -18.38 -2.13
N TYR A 56 3.13 -17.14 -2.46
CA TYR A 56 3.54 -16.14 -1.47
C TYR A 56 2.45 -15.93 -0.41
N ILE A 57 1.21 -15.68 -0.81
CA ILE A 57 0.09 -15.48 0.12
C ILE A 57 -0.11 -16.69 1.05
N LYS A 58 -0.02 -17.92 0.52
CA LYS A 58 -0.13 -19.16 1.32
C LYS A 58 1.03 -19.34 2.30
N SER A 59 2.21 -18.86 1.96
CA SER A 59 3.42 -18.95 2.79
C SER A 59 3.54 -17.86 3.86
N LEU A 60 2.64 -16.86 3.87
CA LEU A 60 2.70 -15.76 4.84
C LEU A 60 2.59 -16.27 6.30
N GLY A 61 3.63 -16.00 7.10
CA GLY A 61 3.75 -16.46 8.47
C GLY A 61 4.28 -17.89 8.63
N THR A 62 4.74 -18.54 7.55
CA THR A 62 5.40 -19.85 7.59
C THR A 62 6.92 -19.72 7.43
N ALA A 63 7.67 -20.82 7.60
CA ALA A 63 9.11 -20.83 7.39
C ALA A 63 9.52 -20.54 5.93
N ASP A 64 8.61 -20.81 4.98
CA ASP A 64 8.86 -20.67 3.54
C ASP A 64 8.58 -19.26 3.00
N GLU A 65 8.05 -18.35 3.84
CA GLU A 65 7.65 -16.98 3.44
C GLU A 65 8.75 -16.27 2.66
N LEU A 66 9.99 -16.37 3.15
CA LEU A 66 11.13 -15.66 2.60
C LEU A 66 11.51 -16.18 1.21
N GLN A 67 11.43 -17.50 0.99
CA GLN A 67 11.70 -18.09 -0.32
C GLN A 67 10.59 -17.76 -1.31
N ALA A 68 9.32 -17.88 -0.91
CA ALA A 68 8.18 -17.57 -1.76
C ALA A 68 8.15 -16.08 -2.14
N ALA A 69 8.48 -15.18 -1.20
CA ALA A 69 8.59 -13.75 -1.45
C ALA A 69 9.69 -13.42 -2.47
N ARG A 70 10.83 -14.11 -2.43
CA ARG A 70 11.92 -13.95 -3.41
C ARG A 70 11.47 -14.37 -4.80
N ILE A 71 10.82 -15.53 -4.92
CA ILE A 71 10.31 -16.03 -6.21
C ILE A 71 9.29 -15.05 -6.80
N PHE A 72 8.30 -14.65 -5.98
CA PHE A 72 7.29 -13.69 -6.41
C PHE A 72 7.89 -12.35 -6.86
N ARG A 73 8.87 -11.83 -6.12
CA ARG A 73 9.59 -10.61 -6.50
C ARG A 73 10.34 -10.78 -7.82
N THR A 74 11.05 -11.89 -8.01
CA THR A 74 11.77 -12.16 -9.26
C THR A 74 10.83 -12.18 -10.46
N GLU A 75 9.64 -12.79 -10.33
CA GLU A 75 8.67 -12.82 -11.44
C GLU A 75 8.04 -11.45 -11.73
N MET A 76 7.80 -10.63 -10.69
CA MET A 76 7.32 -9.26 -10.85
C MET A 76 8.36 -8.33 -11.48
N ASP A 77 9.64 -8.48 -11.10
CA ASP A 77 10.74 -7.65 -11.59
C ASP A 77 11.31 -8.21 -12.94
N ARG A 78 10.78 -9.31 -13.47
CA ARG A 78 11.29 -10.01 -14.67
C ARG A 78 11.22 -9.16 -15.94
N TYR A 79 10.13 -8.42 -16.13
CA TYR A 79 9.93 -7.56 -17.29
C TYR A 79 9.70 -6.12 -16.86
N GLU A 80 10.36 -5.20 -17.55
CA GLU A 80 10.12 -3.77 -17.35
C GLU A 80 8.69 -3.38 -17.74
N ARG A 81 8.10 -2.44 -16.99
CA ARG A 81 6.73 -1.96 -17.21
C ARG A 81 6.49 -1.53 -18.66
N ASP A 82 7.44 -0.84 -19.27
CA ASP A 82 7.31 -0.33 -20.64
C ASP A 82 7.25 -1.46 -21.68
N LYS A 83 7.97 -2.57 -21.45
CA LYS A 83 7.91 -3.75 -22.31
C LYS A 83 6.59 -4.50 -22.15
N LEU A 84 6.11 -4.64 -20.92
CA LEU A 84 4.79 -5.23 -20.64
C LEU A 84 3.66 -4.42 -21.29
N LEU A 85 3.70 -3.09 -21.16
CA LEU A 85 2.71 -2.21 -21.80
C LEU A 85 2.72 -2.36 -23.31
N LYS A 86 3.90 -2.38 -23.95
CA LYS A 86 4.01 -2.61 -25.39
C LYS A 86 3.47 -3.98 -25.80
N GLN A 87 3.77 -5.02 -25.03
CA GLN A 87 3.29 -6.38 -25.30
C GLN A 87 1.76 -6.49 -25.20
N ILE A 88 1.17 -5.92 -24.15
CA ILE A 88 -0.28 -5.95 -23.90
C ILE A 88 -1.01 -5.16 -24.99
N ASN A 89 -0.51 -3.96 -25.32
CA ASN A 89 -1.11 -3.13 -26.37
C ASN A 89 -0.99 -3.77 -27.75
N ALA A 90 0.09 -4.50 -28.02
CA ALA A 90 0.27 -5.22 -29.28
C ALA A 90 -0.62 -6.46 -29.43
N ALA A 91 -1.07 -7.04 -28.31
CA ALA A 91 -1.97 -8.19 -28.29
C ALA A 91 -3.45 -7.82 -28.57
N ASP A 92 -3.77 -6.52 -28.64
CA ASP A 92 -5.10 -5.96 -28.97
C ASP A 92 -6.25 -6.68 -28.24
N LEU A 93 -6.13 -6.84 -26.92
CA LEU A 93 -7.01 -7.66 -26.09
C LEU A 93 -8.44 -7.09 -25.93
N GLY A 94 -8.72 -5.93 -26.54
CA GLY A 94 -10.02 -5.26 -26.50
C GLY A 94 -10.52 -5.01 -25.08
N ALA A 95 -11.72 -5.47 -24.77
CA ALA A 95 -12.36 -5.26 -23.46
C ALA A 95 -11.60 -5.90 -22.27
N ASN A 96 -10.69 -6.85 -22.52
CA ASN A 96 -9.95 -7.55 -21.47
C ASN A 96 -8.64 -6.85 -21.07
N GLU A 97 -8.21 -5.83 -21.81
CA GLU A 97 -6.98 -5.09 -21.54
C GLU A 97 -6.98 -4.47 -20.14
N GLN A 98 -8.07 -3.79 -19.77
CA GLN A 98 -8.19 -3.15 -18.44
C GLN A 98 -8.16 -4.19 -17.31
N ALA A 99 -8.84 -5.32 -17.47
CA ALA A 99 -8.86 -6.39 -16.48
C ALA A 99 -7.45 -6.96 -16.25
N LEU A 100 -6.64 -7.04 -17.31
CA LEU A 100 -5.25 -7.49 -17.22
C LEU A 100 -4.37 -6.45 -16.49
N PHE A 101 -4.55 -5.16 -16.76
CA PHE A 101 -3.85 -4.11 -16.01
C PHE A 101 -4.21 -4.09 -14.53
N ASP A 102 -5.49 -4.26 -14.21
CA ASP A 102 -5.96 -4.33 -12.83
C ASP A 102 -5.38 -5.56 -12.12
N PHE A 103 -5.29 -6.69 -12.83
CA PHE A 103 -4.60 -7.90 -12.34
C PHE A 103 -3.12 -7.63 -12.04
N ILE A 104 -2.36 -7.04 -12.96
CA ILE A 104 -0.93 -6.78 -12.76
C ILE A 104 -0.73 -5.76 -11.63
N THR A 105 -1.55 -4.70 -11.60
CA THR A 105 -1.50 -3.65 -10.58
C THR A 105 -1.77 -4.21 -9.19
N SER A 106 -2.72 -5.14 -9.06
CA SER A 106 -3.03 -5.76 -7.77
C SER A 106 -1.88 -6.63 -7.25
N ARG A 107 -1.08 -7.26 -8.13
CA ARG A 107 0.14 -8.01 -7.74
C ARG A 107 1.29 -7.07 -7.42
N HIS A 108 1.44 -5.96 -8.15
CA HIS A 108 2.37 -4.89 -7.76
C HIS A 108 2.06 -4.36 -6.35
N HIS A 109 0.78 -4.16 -6.03
CA HIS A 109 0.40 -3.74 -4.70
C HIS A 109 0.79 -4.77 -3.62
N LEU A 110 0.58 -6.07 -3.89
CA LEU A 110 1.02 -7.14 -3.00
C LEU A 110 2.55 -7.13 -2.79
N LEU A 111 3.32 -6.84 -3.84
CA LEU A 111 4.78 -6.67 -3.76
C LEU A 111 5.17 -5.45 -2.91
N ASP A 112 4.44 -4.34 -3.01
CA ASP A 112 4.68 -3.16 -2.17
C ASP A 112 4.43 -3.48 -0.70
N LEU A 113 3.34 -4.18 -0.37
CA LEU A 113 3.06 -4.65 0.99
C LEU A 113 4.19 -5.57 1.52
N GLN A 114 4.73 -6.43 0.65
CA GLN A 114 5.87 -7.29 0.97
C GLN A 114 7.13 -6.46 1.26
N ARG A 115 7.51 -5.55 0.36
CA ARG A 115 8.69 -4.66 0.50
C ARG A 115 8.60 -3.77 1.74
N ASP A 116 7.38 -3.38 2.11
CA ASP A 116 7.10 -2.53 3.26
C ASP A 116 7.08 -3.28 4.61
N ASN A 117 7.37 -4.59 4.63
CA ASN A 117 7.29 -5.48 5.80
C ASN A 117 5.91 -5.51 6.44
N TRP A 118 4.86 -5.54 5.60
CA TRP A 118 3.45 -5.53 5.99
C TRP A 118 2.79 -6.89 5.77
N GLY A 119 3.41 -7.96 6.25
CA GLY A 119 2.93 -9.34 6.09
C GLY A 119 1.46 -9.56 6.48
N GLU A 120 0.99 -8.95 7.58
CA GLU A 120 -0.42 -9.02 7.98
C GLU A 120 -1.38 -8.36 6.97
N MET A 121 -0.98 -7.24 6.38
CA MET A 121 -1.79 -6.56 5.36
C MET A 121 -1.73 -7.32 4.04
N ALA A 122 -0.55 -7.83 3.66
CA ALA A 122 -0.38 -8.71 2.50
C ALA A 122 -1.27 -9.96 2.62
N LYS A 123 -1.37 -10.54 3.82
CA LYS A 123 -2.22 -11.70 4.11
C LYS A 123 -3.68 -11.33 3.93
N ARG A 124 -4.12 -10.24 4.57
CA ARG A 124 -5.50 -9.78 4.47
C ARG A 124 -5.90 -9.47 3.03
N TYR A 125 -5.06 -8.73 2.31
CA TYR A 125 -5.25 -8.37 0.90
C TYR A 125 -5.30 -9.61 0.01
N GLY A 126 -4.35 -10.53 0.14
CA GLY A 126 -4.30 -11.77 -0.64
C GLY A 126 -5.44 -12.75 -0.34
N THR A 127 -6.03 -12.68 0.85
CA THR A 127 -7.22 -13.47 1.23
C THR A 127 -8.55 -12.80 0.88
N ASP A 128 -8.55 -11.57 0.37
CA ASP A 128 -9.78 -10.88 -0.06
C ASP A 128 -10.42 -11.63 -1.25
N PRO A 129 -11.74 -11.92 -1.23
CA PRO A 129 -12.42 -12.61 -2.33
C PRO A 129 -12.24 -11.95 -3.69
N ARG A 130 -12.00 -10.62 -3.73
CA ARG A 130 -11.74 -9.91 -4.99
C ARG A 130 -10.38 -10.28 -5.58
N PHE A 131 -9.36 -10.48 -4.74
CA PHE A 131 -8.04 -10.90 -5.18
C PHE A 131 -8.10 -12.28 -5.87
N SER A 132 -8.80 -13.24 -5.25
CA SER A 132 -8.99 -14.57 -5.82
C SER A 132 -9.90 -14.57 -7.06
N SER A 133 -10.93 -13.71 -7.10
CA SER A 133 -11.79 -13.56 -8.27
C SER A 133 -11.00 -13.10 -9.51
N GLN A 134 -10.02 -12.19 -9.34
CA GLN A 134 -9.15 -11.76 -10.44
C GLN A 134 -8.31 -12.91 -11.00
N SER A 135 -7.80 -13.80 -10.13
CA SER A 135 -7.07 -15.00 -10.55
C SER A 135 -7.95 -15.95 -11.36
N GLN A 136 -9.21 -16.13 -10.94
CA GLN A 136 -10.18 -16.97 -11.64
C GLN A 136 -10.58 -16.38 -12.99
N SER A 137 -10.84 -15.07 -13.05
CA SER A 137 -11.14 -14.36 -14.30
C SER A 137 -10.00 -14.45 -15.31
N LEU A 138 -8.75 -14.30 -14.85
CA LEU A 138 -7.57 -14.48 -15.71
C LEU A 138 -7.50 -15.92 -16.24
N SER A 139 -7.63 -16.92 -15.37
CA SER A 139 -7.57 -18.33 -15.78
C SER A 139 -8.67 -18.68 -16.79
N HIS A 140 -9.89 -18.18 -16.61
CA HIS A 140 -10.99 -18.35 -17.57
C HIS A 140 -10.70 -17.65 -18.89
N PHE A 141 -10.11 -16.45 -18.87
CA PHE A 141 -9.72 -15.73 -20.08
C PHE A 141 -8.66 -16.48 -20.88
N LEU A 142 -7.60 -16.94 -20.21
CA LEU A 142 -6.49 -17.67 -20.83
C LEU A 142 -6.92 -19.05 -21.33
N SER A 143 -7.87 -19.73 -20.66
CA SER A 143 -8.37 -21.02 -21.16
C SER A 143 -9.35 -20.90 -22.32
N ALA A 144 -10.03 -19.75 -22.45
CA ALA A 144 -10.95 -19.46 -23.55
C ALA A 144 -10.28 -18.85 -24.79
N THR A 145 -9.02 -18.42 -24.67
CA THR A 145 -8.27 -17.74 -25.73
C THR A 145 -7.00 -18.52 -26.02
N GLU A 146 -6.88 -19.12 -27.20
CA GLU A 146 -5.62 -19.74 -27.60
C GLU A 146 -4.53 -18.67 -27.73
N CYS A 147 -3.32 -18.98 -27.26
CA CYS A 147 -2.22 -18.06 -27.41
C CYS A 147 -1.73 -17.99 -28.84
N ASP A 148 -1.30 -16.80 -29.25
CA ASP A 148 -0.72 -16.58 -30.57
C ASP A 148 0.80 -16.88 -30.53
N PRO A 149 1.29 -17.91 -31.26
CA PRO A 149 2.70 -18.22 -31.34
C PRO A 149 3.49 -17.23 -32.24
N ASP A 150 2.81 -16.54 -33.15
CA ASP A 150 3.40 -15.62 -34.13
C ASP A 150 3.34 -14.15 -33.69
N ALA A 151 2.74 -13.89 -32.52
CA ALA A 151 2.65 -12.54 -31.94
C ALA A 151 4.05 -11.93 -31.70
N PRO A 152 4.21 -10.61 -31.92
CA PRO A 152 5.47 -9.92 -31.69
C PRO A 152 5.88 -10.01 -30.21
N ASP A 153 7.15 -10.32 -29.97
CA ASP A 153 7.72 -10.47 -28.62
C ASP A 153 8.53 -9.24 -28.22
N PHE A 154 7.91 -8.33 -27.51
CA PHE A 154 8.52 -7.13 -26.94
C PHE A 154 9.12 -7.37 -25.55
N LEU A 155 8.88 -8.54 -24.94
CA LEU A 155 9.35 -8.86 -23.59
C LEU A 155 10.87 -9.12 -23.58
N GLU A 156 11.36 -9.89 -24.56
CA GLU A 156 12.80 -10.16 -24.77
C GLU A 156 13.43 -9.34 -25.89
N ALA A 157 12.67 -8.46 -26.56
CA ALA A 157 13.24 -7.54 -27.53
C ALA A 157 14.17 -6.55 -26.82
N ASP A 158 15.44 -6.91 -26.73
CA ASP A 158 16.51 -5.96 -26.49
C ASP A 158 16.46 -4.94 -27.61
N GLY A 159 15.97 -3.74 -27.30
CA GLY A 159 15.95 -2.60 -28.19
C GLY A 159 17.38 -2.16 -28.53
N LYS A 160 18.09 -2.94 -29.35
CA LYS A 160 19.26 -2.58 -30.17
C LYS A 160 19.73 -3.76 -31.01
N GLN A 161 19.40 -3.66 -32.29
CA GLN A 161 20.36 -3.79 -33.38
C GLN A 161 21.80 -3.61 -32.87
N LYS A 162 22.61 -4.66 -33.02
CA LYS A 162 24.00 -4.78 -32.55
C LYS A 162 24.84 -3.54 -32.89
N SER A 163 25.12 -2.69 -31.89
CA SER A 163 26.23 -1.74 -31.96
C SER A 163 27.08 -1.81 -30.69
N THR A 164 28.09 -2.69 -30.76
CA THR A 164 29.48 -2.40 -30.38
C THR A 164 29.79 -2.00 -28.93
N PHE A 165 29.50 -2.90 -27.98
CA PHE A 165 30.19 -2.94 -26.67
C PHE A 165 31.72 -3.10 -26.84
N LEU A 166 32.16 -3.86 -27.85
CA LEU A 166 33.59 -4.04 -28.19
C LEU A 166 34.29 -2.77 -28.69
N ARG A 167 33.56 -1.70 -29.05
CA ARG A 167 34.17 -0.40 -29.40
C ARG A 167 34.39 0.47 -28.17
N ARG A 168 33.53 0.38 -27.16
CA ARG A 168 33.63 1.13 -25.90
C ARG A 168 34.71 0.55 -24.97
N VAL A 169 34.95 -0.77 -25.04
CA VAL A 169 36.07 -1.43 -24.34
C VAL A 169 37.43 -1.11 -25.00
N ARG A 170 37.46 -0.83 -26.31
CA ARG A 170 38.70 -0.48 -27.02
C ARG A 170 39.14 0.98 -26.81
N GLU A 171 38.21 1.89 -26.47
CA GLU A 171 38.54 3.29 -26.11
C GLU A 171 38.89 3.46 -24.62
N GLY A 172 38.28 2.69 -23.71
CA GLY A 172 38.54 2.80 -22.26
C GLY A 172 39.85 2.18 -21.75
N ILE A 173 40.50 1.31 -22.55
CA ILE A 173 41.79 0.68 -22.17
C ILE A 173 42.99 1.59 -22.48
N LYS A 174 42.80 2.67 -23.23
CA LYS A 174 43.89 3.61 -23.57
C LYS A 174 44.16 4.68 -22.51
N GLU A 175 43.29 4.81 -21.51
CA GLU A 175 43.40 5.83 -20.45
C GLU A 175 44.02 5.29 -19.15
N ILE A 176 44.11 3.96 -18.98
CA ILE A 176 44.62 3.33 -17.75
C ILE A 176 46.13 3.02 -17.84
N VAL A 177 46.74 3.12 -19.02
CA VAL A 177 48.17 2.81 -19.23
C VAL A 177 49.08 4.05 -19.09
N ASP A 178 48.52 5.26 -19.01
CA ASP A 178 49.31 6.52 -18.91
C ASP A 178 49.43 7.11 -17.50
N VAL A 179 48.88 6.43 -16.47
CA VAL A 179 48.95 6.90 -15.06
C VAL A 179 49.90 6.06 -14.20
N VAL A 180 50.52 5.00 -14.77
CA VAL A 180 51.46 4.11 -14.06
C VAL A 180 52.82 4.13 -14.74
N ALA A 181 53.43 5.31 -14.84
CA ALA A 181 54.85 5.44 -15.20
C ALA A 181 55.40 6.80 -14.73
N SER A 182 55.69 6.93 -13.43
CA SER A 182 56.73 7.81 -12.91
C SER A 182 57.15 7.32 -11.52
N GLU A 183 58.41 6.91 -11.45
CA GLU A 183 59.17 6.35 -10.32
C GLU A 183 59.49 7.37 -9.21
N ASP A 184 59.74 6.82 -8.01
CA ASP A 184 60.78 7.12 -6.99
C ASP A 184 61.07 8.59 -6.59
N HIS A 185 61.34 8.99 -5.34
CA HIS A 185 62.03 8.33 -4.21
C HIS A 185 61.93 9.20 -2.92
N ALA A 186 62.16 8.56 -1.76
CA ALA A 186 62.83 9.06 -0.54
C ALA A 186 62.10 9.90 0.56
N SER A 187 61.98 9.24 1.72
CA SER A 187 62.46 9.66 3.06
C SER A 187 61.80 10.85 3.79
N SER A 188 61.04 10.56 4.87
CA SER A 188 61.48 10.74 6.27
C SER A 188 60.34 10.39 7.26
N ALA A 189 60.73 9.83 8.41
CA ALA A 189 59.93 9.20 9.47
C ALA A 189 59.13 10.20 10.36
N PRO A 190 58.63 9.81 11.56
CA PRO A 190 57.90 8.60 12.00
C PRO A 190 56.58 8.97 12.71
N THR A 191 55.67 8.02 12.96
CA THR A 191 54.99 7.84 14.28
C THR A 191 54.32 6.47 14.28
N ALA A 192 55.02 5.47 14.82
CA ALA A 192 54.39 4.23 15.25
C ALA A 192 54.13 4.36 16.76
N LEU A 193 52.88 4.24 17.17
CA LEU A 193 52.55 3.86 18.54
C LEU A 193 52.00 2.43 18.49
N THR A 194 52.92 1.52 18.75
CA THR A 194 52.71 0.16 19.21
C THR A 194 51.83 0.15 20.45
N PHE A 195 50.76 -0.65 20.42
CA PHE A 195 49.97 -1.01 21.59
C PHE A 195 50.71 -2.11 22.35
N ASP A 196 51.01 -1.84 23.62
CA ASP A 196 51.56 -2.78 24.59
C ASP A 196 50.45 -3.15 25.60
N PRO A 197 50.04 -4.43 25.73
CA PRO A 197 48.86 -4.81 26.51
C PRO A 197 49.09 -4.95 28.03
N GLU A 198 50.24 -4.57 28.59
CA GLU A 198 50.52 -4.71 30.03
C GLU A 198 50.94 -3.40 30.75
N ASN A 199 50.25 -2.27 30.55
CA ASN A 199 50.51 -1.10 31.39
C ASN A 199 49.28 -0.19 31.59
N PHE A 200 48.54 -0.43 32.67
CA PHE A 200 47.60 0.54 33.25
C PHE A 200 47.81 0.57 34.77
N ASP A 201 48.92 1.16 35.19
CA ASP A 201 49.04 1.70 36.52
C ASP A 201 49.63 3.12 36.41
N GLU A 202 48.95 4.07 37.05
CA GLU A 202 49.51 5.21 37.79
C GLU A 202 48.74 6.51 37.60
N PHE A 203 47.66 6.66 38.37
CA PHE A 203 47.38 7.92 39.05
C PHE A 203 47.01 7.63 40.50
N ARG A 204 48.03 7.72 41.36
CA ARG A 204 47.91 7.65 42.82
C ARG A 204 47.73 9.06 43.40
N PRO A 205 46.87 9.25 44.40
CA PRO A 205 47.07 10.28 45.41
C PRO A 205 47.49 9.69 46.76
N ALA A 206 48.19 10.52 47.52
CA ALA A 206 48.96 10.23 48.71
C ALA A 206 48.20 9.52 49.85
N VAL A 207 48.99 8.75 50.59
CA VAL A 207 48.67 7.96 51.78
C VAL A 207 48.23 8.87 52.94
N ALA A 208 47.03 8.65 53.45
CA ALA A 208 46.66 8.94 54.84
C ALA A 208 46.64 7.60 55.62
N PRO A 209 46.99 7.57 56.92
CA PRO A 209 47.19 6.33 57.65
C PRO A 209 45.88 5.52 57.80
N PRO A 210 45.96 4.17 57.84
CA PRO A 210 44.78 3.32 57.86
C PRO A 210 44.04 3.40 59.20
N SER A 211 42.82 3.92 59.15
CA SER A 211 41.78 3.56 60.12
C SER A 211 41.45 2.08 59.93
N VAL A 212 41.77 1.27 60.93
CA VAL A 212 41.42 -0.16 60.96
C VAL A 212 39.90 -0.26 61.17
N ALA A 213 39.14 -0.19 60.09
CA ALA A 213 37.77 -0.68 60.09
C ALA A 213 37.83 -2.21 59.95
N ALA A 214 37.42 -2.92 61.00
CA ALA A 214 37.35 -4.36 61.01
C ALA A 214 36.50 -4.89 59.83
N PRO A 215 36.89 -6.01 59.19
CA PRO A 215 36.07 -6.62 58.15
C PRO A 215 34.75 -7.08 58.79
N VAL A 216 33.65 -6.50 58.33
CA VAL A 216 32.30 -6.91 58.73
C VAL A 216 32.09 -8.33 58.18
N THR A 217 32.24 -9.33 59.06
CA THR A 217 31.90 -10.71 58.77
C THR A 217 30.38 -10.83 58.75
N LEU A 218 29.79 -10.65 57.56
CA LEU A 218 28.38 -10.88 57.35
C LEU A 218 28.08 -12.37 57.54
N SER A 219 27.19 -12.67 58.50
CA SER A 219 26.64 -14.01 58.69
C SER A 219 25.95 -14.47 57.39
N PRO A 220 25.81 -15.79 57.15
CA PRO A 220 25.12 -16.31 55.96
C PRO A 220 23.68 -15.78 55.80
N SER A 221 23.02 -15.39 56.90
CA SER A 221 21.74 -14.68 56.87
C SER A 221 21.85 -13.21 56.44
N GLY A 222 22.95 -12.53 56.76
CA GLY A 222 23.23 -11.15 56.34
C GLY A 222 23.44 -11.01 54.83
N ASN A 223 24.09 -11.99 54.20
CA ASN A 223 24.26 -12.01 52.74
C ASN A 223 22.92 -12.20 52.01
N ALA A 224 22.05 -13.07 52.54
CA ALA A 224 20.71 -13.27 51.97
C ALA A 224 19.83 -12.02 52.12
N ALA A 225 19.85 -11.36 53.28
CA ALA A 225 19.11 -10.12 53.52
C ALA A 225 19.61 -8.98 52.62
N PHE A 226 20.92 -8.86 52.42
CA PHE A 226 21.51 -7.86 51.54
C PHE A 226 21.15 -8.10 50.06
N ALA A 227 21.21 -9.36 49.60
CA ALA A 227 20.82 -9.72 48.23
C ALA A 227 19.33 -9.44 47.96
N LEU A 228 18.45 -9.77 48.90
CA LEU A 228 17.02 -9.44 48.81
C LEU A 228 16.78 -7.92 48.85
N GLY A 229 17.55 -7.18 49.64
CA GLY A 229 17.52 -5.72 49.67
C GLY A 229 17.91 -5.10 48.32
N ILE A 230 18.98 -5.59 47.69
CA ILE A 230 19.38 -5.14 46.35
C ILE A 230 18.32 -5.49 45.31
N PHE A 231 17.80 -6.72 45.34
CA PHE A 231 16.79 -7.15 44.37
C PHE A 231 15.50 -6.33 44.46
N THR A 232 15.02 -6.06 45.67
CA THR A 232 13.86 -5.19 45.92
C THR A 232 14.13 -3.75 45.50
N PHE A 233 15.34 -3.23 45.71
CA PHE A 233 15.72 -1.90 45.25
C PHE A 233 15.78 -1.79 43.72
N ILE A 234 16.39 -2.76 43.03
CA ILE A 234 16.46 -2.80 41.56
C ILE A 234 15.06 -2.95 40.96
N SER A 235 14.22 -3.83 41.51
CA SER A 235 12.84 -3.99 41.05
C SER A 235 11.99 -2.73 41.26
N ALA A 236 12.19 -2.02 42.37
CA ALA A 236 11.53 -0.74 42.62
C ALA A 236 11.99 0.35 41.63
N ILE A 237 13.30 0.47 41.37
CA ILE A 237 13.85 1.44 40.41
C ILE A 237 13.36 1.15 38.99
N THR A 238 13.40 -0.12 38.57
CA THR A 238 12.95 -0.51 37.22
C THR A 238 11.45 -0.23 37.06
N SER A 239 10.63 -0.56 38.05
CA SER A 239 9.19 -0.23 38.06
C SER A 239 8.94 1.28 37.98
N TRP A 240 9.68 2.07 38.76
CA TRP A 240 9.60 3.53 38.74
C TRP A 240 10.02 4.12 37.39
N ALA A 241 11.12 3.63 36.82
CA ALA A 241 11.61 4.06 35.51
C ALA A 241 10.60 3.74 34.40
N TRP A 242 9.99 2.55 34.44
CA TRP A 242 8.94 2.15 33.49
C TRP A 242 7.71 3.04 33.58
N MET A 243 7.27 3.34 34.81
CA MET A 243 6.15 4.25 35.06
C MET A 243 6.44 5.66 34.54
N ARG A 244 7.65 6.18 34.80
CA ARG A 244 8.08 7.49 34.31
C ARG A 244 8.16 7.55 32.79
N TYR A 245 8.71 6.51 32.16
CA TYR A 245 8.80 6.42 30.70
C TYR A 245 7.40 6.41 30.06
N GLY A 246 6.45 5.66 30.63
CA GLY A 246 5.06 5.65 30.18
C GLY A 246 4.37 7.01 30.32
N ILE A 247 4.66 7.77 31.38
CA ILE A 247 4.11 9.12 31.58
C ILE A 247 4.69 10.10 30.55
N VAL A 248 5.99 10.05 30.27
CA VAL A 248 6.64 10.94 29.29
C VAL A 248 6.12 10.67 27.87
N GLN A 249 5.94 9.40 27.47
CA GLN A 249 5.36 9.07 26.17
C GLN A 249 3.92 9.58 26.00
N ARG A 250 3.13 9.65 27.08
CA ARG A 250 1.77 10.24 27.06
C ARG A 250 1.78 11.77 27.03
N ARG A 251 2.92 12.40 27.34
CA ARG A 251 3.09 13.87 27.40
C ARG A 251 3.68 14.46 26.12
N ALA A 252 3.83 13.69 25.05
CA ALA A 252 4.10 14.30 23.75
C ALA A 252 3.00 15.32 23.47
N THR A 253 3.40 16.57 23.24
CA THR A 253 2.47 17.68 23.01
C THR A 253 1.59 17.33 21.83
N ARG A 254 0.27 17.32 22.07
CA ARG A 254 -0.73 17.07 21.03
C ARG A 254 -1.33 18.40 20.61
N TYR A 255 -1.35 18.62 19.31
CA TYR A 255 -1.95 19.79 18.71
C TYR A 255 -3.36 19.42 18.24
N PRO A 256 -4.41 20.06 18.77
CA PRO A 256 -5.76 19.89 18.24
C PRO A 256 -5.82 20.48 16.82
N CYS A 257 -6.26 19.69 15.86
CA CYS A 257 -6.36 20.08 14.46
C CYS A 257 -7.45 19.25 13.77
N THR A 258 -8.08 19.78 12.72
CA THR A 258 -9.01 19.00 11.89
C THR A 258 -8.43 18.88 10.49
N LEU A 259 -7.76 17.76 10.21
CA LEU A 259 -7.08 17.53 8.93
C LEU A 259 -7.68 16.32 8.22
N PRO A 260 -8.00 16.39 6.91
CA PRO A 260 -8.43 15.22 6.16
C PRO A 260 -7.29 14.21 6.07
N VAL A 261 -7.62 12.93 6.24
CA VAL A 261 -6.67 11.83 6.11
C VAL A 261 -7.26 10.73 5.24
N VAL A 262 -6.41 10.14 4.40
CA VAL A 262 -6.73 8.89 3.72
C VAL A 262 -6.10 7.75 4.52
N ILE A 263 -6.96 6.87 5.02
CA ILE A 263 -6.60 5.71 5.81
C ILE A 263 -6.58 4.51 4.88
N PHE A 264 -5.48 3.78 4.84
CA PHE A 264 -5.34 2.56 4.05
C PHE A 264 -5.05 1.38 4.97
N ASP A 265 -5.97 0.42 4.99
CA ASP A 265 -5.95 -0.76 5.85
C ASP A 265 -5.41 -2.03 5.16
N GLY A 266 -4.75 -1.84 4.02
CA GLY A 266 -4.27 -2.92 3.15
C GLY A 266 -5.23 -3.30 2.03
N ILE A 267 -6.48 -2.83 2.04
CA ILE A 267 -7.49 -3.24 1.05
C ILE A 267 -7.99 -2.03 0.25
N LEU A 268 -8.61 -1.06 0.93
CA LEU A 268 -9.21 0.11 0.28
C LEU A 268 -8.82 1.40 1.02
N PRO A 269 -8.53 2.49 0.30
CA PRO A 269 -8.39 3.79 0.90
C PRO A 269 -9.75 4.32 1.35
N VAL A 270 -9.86 4.72 2.61
CA VAL A 270 -11.06 5.32 3.22
C VAL A 270 -10.72 6.70 3.75
N PHE A 271 -11.63 7.66 3.56
CA PHE A 271 -11.46 9.00 4.11
C PHE A 271 -11.80 9.04 5.60
N GLY A 272 -11.02 9.80 6.35
CA GLY A 272 -11.27 10.13 7.75
C GLY A 272 -10.75 11.52 8.09
N GLU A 273 -10.83 11.88 9.35
CA GLU A 273 -10.31 13.15 9.86
C GLU A 273 -9.37 12.94 11.04
N VAL A 274 -8.23 13.63 11.02
CA VAL A 274 -7.34 13.76 12.18
C VAL A 274 -7.94 14.84 13.08
N LEU A 275 -8.12 14.54 14.37
CA LEU A 275 -8.65 15.46 15.39
C LEU A 275 -7.56 16.03 16.31
N ASP A 276 -6.54 15.23 16.55
CA ASP A 276 -5.31 15.67 17.20
C ASP A 276 -4.09 15.00 16.57
N LEU A 277 -2.97 15.72 16.53
CA LEU A 277 -1.73 15.25 15.96
C LEU A 277 -0.56 15.53 16.92
N SER A 278 0.39 14.61 16.99
CA SER A 278 1.66 14.75 17.71
C SER A 278 2.77 14.07 16.93
N GLN A 279 4.03 14.23 17.33
CA GLN A 279 5.16 13.54 16.69
C GLN A 279 5.07 12.01 16.77
N ILE A 280 4.37 11.48 17.79
CA ILE A 280 4.33 10.04 18.08
C ILE A 280 3.08 9.38 17.50
N GLY A 281 2.00 10.12 17.29
CA GLY A 281 0.72 9.55 16.89
C GLY A 281 -0.38 10.59 16.71
N ALA A 282 -1.58 10.11 16.42
CA ALA A 282 -2.75 10.93 16.15
C ALA A 282 -4.02 10.28 16.71
N LYS A 283 -5.05 11.10 16.91
CA LYS A 283 -6.44 10.65 17.07
C LYS A 283 -7.18 10.89 15.78
N LEU A 284 -7.81 9.85 15.24
CA LEU A 284 -8.55 9.90 13.98
C LEU A 284 -10.02 9.60 14.24
N GLU A 285 -10.88 10.23 13.45
CA GLU A 285 -12.27 9.89 13.25
C GLU A 285 -12.42 9.14 11.93
N THR A 286 -13.03 7.97 11.98
CA THR A 286 -13.26 7.14 10.79
C THR A 286 -14.43 6.20 11.02
N THR A 287 -15.13 5.86 9.94
CA THR A 287 -16.16 4.82 9.90
C THR A 287 -15.57 3.42 9.68
N LEU A 288 -14.26 3.32 9.42
CA LEU A 288 -13.59 2.06 9.14
C LEU A 288 -13.41 1.24 10.41
N GLU A 289 -13.91 0.00 10.39
CA GLU A 289 -13.71 -0.95 11.48
C GLU A 289 -12.29 -1.50 11.49
N LEU A 290 -11.43 -0.90 12.31
CA LEU A 290 -10.04 -1.31 12.50
C LEU A 290 -9.86 -2.06 13.83
N ARG A 291 -8.97 -3.05 13.84
CA ARG A 291 -8.63 -3.86 15.02
C ARG A 291 -7.51 -3.22 15.83
N ASP A 292 -7.49 -3.49 17.12
CA ASP A 292 -6.37 -3.09 17.98
C ASP A 292 -5.07 -3.72 17.49
N ARG A 293 -3.99 -2.94 17.52
CA ARG A 293 -2.65 -3.27 17.00
C ARG A 293 -2.56 -3.49 15.48
N GLN A 294 -3.63 -3.23 14.73
CA GLN A 294 -3.60 -3.29 13.27
C GLN A 294 -2.66 -2.22 12.70
N LYS A 295 -1.82 -2.60 11.74
CA LYS A 295 -0.98 -1.67 10.96
C LYS A 295 -1.82 -1.03 9.86
N ILE A 296 -1.64 0.27 9.64
CA ILE A 296 -2.33 1.05 8.62
C ILE A 296 -1.36 2.05 7.98
N LYS A 297 -1.65 2.47 6.73
CA LYS A 297 -1.05 3.65 6.11
C LYS A 297 -1.95 4.83 6.34
N LEU A 298 -1.37 5.98 6.65
CA LEU A 298 -2.06 7.25 6.71
C LEU A 298 -1.42 8.18 5.70
N THR A 299 -2.26 8.85 4.92
CA THR A 299 -1.85 9.95 4.05
C THR A 299 -2.54 11.21 4.52
N ILE A 300 -1.79 12.08 5.19
CA ILE A 300 -2.26 13.35 5.75
C ILE A 300 -1.66 14.45 4.88
N GLY A 301 -2.45 15.01 3.95
CA GLY A 301 -1.90 15.90 2.92
C GLY A 301 -0.79 15.20 2.11
N PRO A 302 0.43 15.78 2.01
CA PRO A 302 1.54 15.16 1.31
C PRO A 302 2.34 14.15 2.17
N VAL A 303 2.07 14.09 3.48
CA VAL A 303 2.83 13.24 4.40
C VAL A 303 2.21 11.85 4.44
N VAL A 304 3.02 10.85 4.12
CA VAL A 304 2.65 9.43 4.17
C VAL A 304 3.36 8.79 5.35
N CYS A 305 2.60 8.28 6.32
CA CYS A 305 3.16 7.61 7.49
C CYS A 305 2.53 6.23 7.72
N LYS A 306 3.36 5.33 8.24
CA LYS A 306 2.94 4.00 8.70
C LYS A 306 2.54 4.11 10.17
N ALA A 307 1.40 3.57 10.54
CA ALA A 307 0.87 3.68 11.88
C ALA A 307 0.28 2.37 12.38
N ARG A 308 0.09 2.28 13.70
CA ARG A 308 -0.53 1.15 14.39
C ARG A 308 -1.67 1.64 15.26
N VAL A 309 -2.83 0.99 15.16
CA VAL A 309 -3.98 1.26 16.03
C VAL A 309 -3.61 0.84 17.46
N MET A 310 -3.74 1.77 18.41
CA MET A 310 -3.40 1.54 19.83
C MET A 310 -4.63 1.34 20.69
N TRP A 311 -5.73 2.01 20.35
CA TRP A 311 -7.02 1.89 20.98
C TRP A 311 -8.10 2.32 19.99
N ARG A 312 -9.32 1.85 20.22
CA ARG A 312 -10.49 2.22 19.43
C ARG A 312 -11.70 2.50 20.30
N SER A 313 -12.58 3.33 19.78
CA SER A 313 -13.94 3.62 20.23
C SER A 313 -14.87 3.48 19.03
N ASN A 314 -16.17 3.78 19.18
CA ASN A 314 -17.15 3.65 18.11
C ASN A 314 -16.88 4.58 16.94
N TYR A 315 -16.34 5.77 17.20
CA TYR A 315 -16.11 6.81 16.19
C TYR A 315 -14.65 7.26 16.09
N PHE A 316 -13.83 6.88 17.08
CA PHE A 316 -12.46 7.37 17.18
C PHE A 316 -11.47 6.23 17.32
N ILE A 317 -10.32 6.41 16.70
CA ILE A 317 -9.17 5.53 16.88
C ILE A 317 -7.96 6.36 17.29
N GLY A 318 -7.16 5.80 18.20
CA GLY A 318 -5.84 6.34 18.49
C GLY A 318 -4.79 5.53 17.77
N VAL A 319 -3.91 6.20 17.03
CA VAL A 319 -2.86 5.57 16.25
C VAL A 319 -1.49 6.03 16.73
N LYS A 320 -0.51 5.13 16.71
CA LYS A 320 0.90 5.42 16.96
C LYS A 320 1.67 5.25 15.67
N PHE A 321 2.49 6.22 15.31
CA PHE A 321 3.34 6.13 14.12
C PHE A 321 4.50 5.17 14.35
N ASP A 322 4.82 4.37 13.33
CA ASP A 322 5.99 3.49 13.34
C ASP A 322 7.28 4.32 13.30
N LYS A 323 7.27 5.43 12.54
CA LYS A 323 8.34 6.45 12.51
C LYS A 323 7.79 7.76 13.05
N LEU A 324 8.53 8.43 13.91
CA LEU A 324 8.17 9.75 14.43
C LEU A 324 8.08 10.76 13.28
N LEU A 325 7.05 11.61 13.31
CA LEU A 325 6.98 12.75 12.41
C LEU A 325 8.07 13.75 12.80
N THR A 326 8.78 14.23 11.79
CA THR A 326 9.79 15.29 11.96
C THR A 326 9.12 16.62 12.31
N GLU A 327 9.87 17.53 12.91
CA GLU A 327 9.36 18.86 13.26
C GLU A 327 8.95 19.66 12.01
N ALA A 328 9.66 19.49 10.89
CA ALA A 328 9.32 20.10 9.61
C ALA A 328 7.99 19.57 9.06
N GLU A 329 7.76 18.26 9.09
CA GLU A 329 6.48 17.64 8.71
C GLU A 329 5.36 18.12 9.64
N MET A 330 5.60 18.22 10.95
CA MET A 330 4.63 18.71 11.92
C MET A 330 4.18 20.14 11.61
N LYS A 331 5.16 21.03 11.41
CA LYS A 331 4.91 22.44 11.14
C LYS A 331 4.16 22.63 9.82
N TYR A 332 4.56 21.92 8.77
CA TYR A 332 3.88 21.97 7.48
C TYR A 332 2.41 21.53 7.57
N LEU A 333 2.13 20.43 8.29
CA LEU A 333 0.77 19.92 8.46
C LEU A 333 -0.13 20.86 9.27
N LEU A 334 0.41 21.47 10.33
CA LEU A 334 -0.36 22.31 11.27
C LEU A 334 -0.53 23.76 10.80
N GLU A 335 0.44 24.32 10.08
CA GLU A 335 0.39 25.71 9.63
C GLU A 335 -0.17 25.81 8.21
N GLU A 336 0.64 25.48 7.20
CA GLU A 336 0.32 25.75 5.80
C GLU A 336 -0.85 24.90 5.30
N PHE A 337 -0.83 23.60 5.60
CA PHE A 337 -1.85 22.68 5.11
C PHE A 337 -3.20 22.90 5.80
N ALA A 338 -3.20 23.09 7.13
CA ALA A 338 -4.43 23.37 7.88
C ALA A 338 -5.10 24.67 7.41
N GLN A 339 -4.32 25.73 7.16
CA GLN A 339 -4.83 27.00 6.64
C GLN A 339 -5.38 26.86 5.21
N LYS A 340 -4.71 26.08 4.36
CA LYS A 340 -5.19 25.81 3.00
C LYS A 340 -6.55 25.11 3.04
N ILE A 341 -6.66 24.03 3.82
CA ILE A 341 -7.92 23.28 3.96
C ILE A 341 -9.04 24.14 4.56
N SER A 342 -8.75 24.96 5.57
CA SER A 342 -9.76 25.84 6.17
C SER A 342 -10.25 26.89 5.16
N SER A 343 -9.35 27.46 4.36
CA SER A 343 -9.70 28.42 3.29
C SER A 343 -10.52 27.77 2.16
N GLU A 344 -10.20 26.54 1.77
CA GLU A 344 -10.94 25.78 0.75
C GLU A 344 -12.33 25.41 1.27
N ARG A 345 -12.45 24.96 2.52
CA ARG A 345 -13.75 24.70 3.16
C ARG A 345 -14.61 25.96 3.24
N ALA A 346 -14.03 27.09 3.65
CA ALA A 346 -14.74 28.37 3.70
C ALA A 346 -15.25 28.79 2.31
N LYS A 347 -14.44 28.61 1.26
CA LYS A 347 -14.85 28.86 -0.13
C LYS A 347 -15.97 27.93 -0.59
N THR A 348 -15.88 26.63 -0.30
CA THR A 348 -16.92 25.65 -0.65
C THR A 348 -18.22 25.92 0.11
N GLN A 349 -18.15 26.31 1.38
CA GLN A 349 -19.32 26.71 2.17
C GLN A 349 -19.95 28.01 1.62
N ALA A 350 -19.13 28.99 1.26
CA ALA A 350 -19.62 30.22 0.62
C ALA A 350 -20.25 29.95 -0.77
N LEU A 351 -19.71 28.99 -1.53
CA LEU A 351 -20.27 28.57 -2.81
C LEU A 351 -21.60 27.81 -2.63
N GLY A 352 -21.70 26.97 -1.60
CA GLY A 352 -22.94 26.26 -1.23
C GLY A 352 -24.03 27.16 -0.65
N GLN A 353 -23.66 28.26 0.02
CA GLN A 353 -24.61 29.28 0.53
C GLN A 353 -25.19 30.18 -0.57
N ASN A 354 -24.54 30.27 -1.74
CA ASN A 354 -25.09 30.97 -2.92
C ASN A 354 -26.05 30.10 -3.75
N PHE A 355 -26.30 28.86 -3.35
CA PHE A 355 -27.39 28.08 -3.89
C PHE A 355 -28.68 28.49 -3.18
N ILE A 356 -29.37 29.50 -3.73
CA ILE A 356 -30.78 29.72 -3.43
C ILE A 356 -31.51 28.54 -4.07
N PRO A 357 -32.03 27.54 -3.31
CA PRO A 357 -32.91 26.56 -3.91
C PRO A 357 -34.07 27.33 -4.56
N PRO A 358 -34.48 27.03 -5.81
CA PRO A 358 -35.64 27.65 -6.39
C PRO A 358 -36.79 27.49 -5.40
N ALA A 359 -37.48 28.59 -5.09
CA ALA A 359 -38.55 28.63 -4.10
C ALA A 359 -39.54 27.48 -4.40
N TYR A 360 -39.41 26.39 -3.66
CA TYR A 360 -40.35 25.28 -3.72
C TYR A 360 -41.63 25.80 -3.09
N ASP A 361 -42.66 25.88 -3.92
CA ASP A 361 -44.00 26.28 -3.53
C ASP A 361 -44.48 25.35 -2.40
N ALA A 362 -44.50 25.86 -1.17
CA ALA A 362 -44.90 25.10 0.01
C ALA A 362 -46.35 24.57 -0.09
N ALA A 363 -47.15 25.08 -1.04
CA ALA A 363 -48.45 24.54 -1.37
C ALA A 363 -48.38 23.16 -2.05
N ALA A 364 -47.39 22.91 -2.92
CA ALA A 364 -47.23 21.64 -3.64
C ALA A 364 -46.82 20.49 -2.71
N LEU A 365 -46.00 20.78 -1.68
CA LEU A 365 -45.57 19.81 -0.68
C LEU A 365 -46.70 19.44 0.30
N LYS A 366 -47.60 20.39 0.62
CA LYS A 366 -48.82 20.11 1.39
C LYS A 366 -49.81 19.24 0.62
N GLN A 367 -49.93 19.43 -0.69
CA GLN A 367 -50.79 18.60 -1.54
C GLN A 367 -50.26 17.17 -1.70
N ALA A 368 -48.94 16.99 -1.80
CA ALA A 368 -48.32 15.67 -1.88
C ALA A 368 -48.38 14.87 -0.56
N LEU A 369 -48.34 15.56 0.59
CA LEU A 369 -48.49 14.93 1.92
C LEU A 369 -49.95 14.58 2.27
N LEU A 370 -50.94 15.21 1.62
CA LEU A 370 -52.36 14.89 1.80
C LEU A 370 -52.85 13.77 0.86
N SER A 371 -52.05 13.35 -0.12
CA SER A 371 -52.41 12.29 -1.08
C SER A 371 -51.82 10.91 -0.74
N SER A 372 -51.07 10.76 0.36
CA SER A 372 -50.63 9.44 0.83
C SER A 372 -51.70 8.83 1.75
N ASP A 373 -52.73 8.30 1.10
CA ASP A 373 -53.73 7.39 1.64
C ASP A 373 -53.02 6.10 2.09
N TRP A 374 -52.76 5.98 3.40
CA TRP A 374 -52.30 4.73 4.00
C TRP A 374 -53.55 3.92 4.34
N GLY A 375 -53.87 2.95 3.48
CA GLY A 375 -54.90 1.95 3.75
C GLY A 375 -54.55 1.14 5.00
N GLU A 376 -55.35 1.34 6.04
CA GLU A 376 -55.56 0.38 7.11
C GLU A 376 -56.32 -0.82 6.53
N ASP A 377 -55.70 -2.00 6.55
CA ASP A 377 -56.42 -3.27 6.67
C ASP A 377 -55.58 -4.21 7.53
N ALA A 378 -56.03 -4.38 8.76
CA ALA A 378 -55.61 -5.40 9.69
C ALA A 378 -56.46 -6.65 9.47
N LEU A 379 -55.83 -7.83 9.41
CA LEU A 379 -56.49 -9.10 9.75
C LEU A 379 -55.50 -10.05 10.43
N ASP A 380 -55.66 -10.14 11.75
CA ASP A 380 -55.63 -11.32 12.64
C ASP A 380 -54.97 -12.62 12.15
N ASP A 381 -53.96 -13.10 12.89
CA ASP A 381 -53.77 -14.53 13.18
C ASP A 381 -52.77 -14.73 14.34
N THR A 382 -53.30 -14.91 15.55
CA THR A 382 -52.60 -15.45 16.73
C THR A 382 -52.59 -16.99 16.72
N PRO A 383 -51.48 -17.67 17.09
CA PRO A 383 -51.55 -19.04 17.57
C PRO A 383 -51.48 -19.10 19.11
N SER A 384 -52.44 -19.82 19.68
CA SER A 384 -52.56 -20.24 21.08
C SER A 384 -51.43 -21.21 21.51
N PRO A 385 -51.02 -21.25 22.79
CA PRO A 385 -50.08 -22.23 23.30
C PRO A 385 -50.81 -23.52 23.73
N ASP A 386 -50.33 -24.67 23.26
CA ASP A 386 -50.77 -25.99 23.76
C ASP A 386 -49.88 -26.42 24.95
N PRO A 387 -50.48 -26.82 26.09
CA PRO A 387 -49.79 -27.48 27.19
C PRO A 387 -49.97 -29.00 27.07
N ASP A 388 -48.87 -29.73 26.91
CA ASP A 388 -48.66 -31.08 27.46
C ASP A 388 -47.43 -31.69 26.80
N LEU A 389 -46.41 -31.98 27.60
CA LEU A 389 -45.51 -33.13 27.48
C LEU A 389 -44.47 -33.07 28.60
N ALA A 390 -44.91 -33.52 29.78
CA ALA A 390 -44.04 -34.14 30.77
C ALA A 390 -44.34 -35.63 30.79
N ALA A 391 -43.39 -36.43 30.30
CA ALA A 391 -43.17 -37.83 30.67
C ALA A 391 -41.71 -38.17 30.39
#